data_AF-A0A356B3Z3-F1
#
_entry.id   AF-A0A356B3Z3-F1
#
_cell.length_a   1.000
_cell.length_b   1.000
_cell.length_c   1.000
_cell.angle_alpha   90.00
_cell.angle_beta   90.00
_cell.angle_gamma   90.00
#
_symmetry.space_group_name_H-M   'P 1'
#
loop_
_entity.id
_entity.type
_entity.pdbx_description
1 polymer ?
#
loop_
_entity_poly.entity_id
_entity_poly.type
_entity_poly.pdbx_seq_one_letter_code
_entity_poly.pdbx_strand_id
1 'polypeptide(L)' 'IVVVENTQPGDIVTVSKKAANISGSAMGLYAGQKITVNELLYGMLMCSGNDAAIALAEHIGGDIAGFAD' A
#
# COMPACT_ATOMS: atom_id res chain seq x y z
N ILE A 1 -11.70 0.48 9.02
CA ILE A 1 -10.28 0.68 8.60
C ILE A 1 -10.34 1.47 7.31
N VAL A 2 -9.73 2.67 7.27
CA VAL A 2 -9.85 3.63 6.16
C VAL A 2 -9.66 2.99 4.79
N VAL A 3 -8.71 2.04 4.66
CA VAL A 3 -8.49 1.26 3.43
C VAL A 3 -9.72 0.45 3.01
N VAL A 4 -10.29 -0.35 3.93
CA VAL A 4 -11.41 -1.26 3.65
C VAL A 4 -12.71 -0.50 3.38
N GLU A 5 -12.84 0.72 3.92
CA GLU A 5 -14.02 1.57 3.72
C GLU A 5 -14.00 2.32 2.38
N ASN A 6 -12.82 2.51 1.78
CA ASN A 6 -12.63 3.32 0.57
C ASN A 6 -12.14 2.53 -0.66
N THR A 7 -11.93 1.22 -0.54
CA THR A 7 -11.42 0.37 -1.64
C THR A 7 -12.10 -0.99 -1.64
N GLN A 8 -12.12 -1.63 -2.81
CA GLN A 8 -12.53 -3.03 -2.92
C GLN A 8 -11.30 -3.94 -2.76
N PRO A 9 -11.43 -5.12 -2.11
CA PRO A 9 -10.31 -6.03 -1.91
C PRO A 9 -9.60 -6.47 -3.22
N GLY A 10 -10.33 -6.48 -4.33
CA GLY A 10 -9.82 -6.83 -5.66
C GLY A 10 -9.21 -5.68 -6.45
N ASP A 11 -9.21 -4.45 -5.91
CA ASP A 11 -8.64 -3.30 -6.59
C ASP A 11 -7.13 -3.47 -6.76
N ILE A 12 -6.64 -3.12 -7.95
CA ILE A 12 -5.23 -3.23 -8.30
C ILE A 12 -4.51 -1.95 -7.92
N VAL A 13 -3.55 -2.08 -7.02
CA VAL A 13 -2.60 -1.04 -6.66
C VAL A 13 -1.35 -1.20 -7.51
N THR A 14 -0.90 -0.10 -8.11
CA THR A 14 0.40 -0.05 -8.79
C THR A 14 1.41 0.54 -7.82
N VAL A 15 2.41 -0.26 -7.45
CA VAL A 15 3.43 0.14 -6.47
C VAL A 15 4.30 1.25 -7.06
N SER A 16 4.38 2.38 -6.36
CA SER A 16 5.22 3.50 -6.77
C SER A 16 6.70 3.25 -6.47
N LYS A 17 7.58 4.05 -7.07
CA LYS A 17 9.01 4.05 -6.71
C LYS A 17 9.24 4.44 -5.25
N LYS A 18 8.35 5.23 -4.65
CA LYS A 18 8.45 5.65 -3.26
C LYS A 18 8.14 4.50 -2.32
N ALA A 19 7.03 3.79 -2.56
CA ALA A 19 6.66 2.59 -1.83
C ALA A 19 7.75 1.50 -1.92
N ALA A 20 8.37 1.31 -3.09
CA ALA A 20 9.42 0.31 -3.28
C ALA A 20 10.79 0.67 -2.66
N ASN A 21 11.04 1.92 -2.27
CA ASN A 21 12.34 2.37 -1.74
C ASN A 21 12.32 2.68 -0.23
N ILE A 22 11.29 2.24 0.50
CA ILE A 22 11.21 2.45 1.94
C ILE A 22 12.24 1.61 2.70
N SER A 23 12.79 2.22 3.75
CA SER A 23 13.61 1.59 4.77
C SER A 23 12.74 0.95 5.88
N GLY A 24 13.26 -0.11 6.51
CA GLY A 24 12.57 -0.79 7.61
C GLY A 24 11.85 -2.07 7.16
N SER A 25 10.81 -2.48 7.90
CA SER A 25 10.03 -3.67 7.56
C SER A 25 9.27 -3.47 6.25
N ALA A 26 9.41 -4.41 5.33
CA ALA A 26 8.83 -4.34 3.99
C ALA A 26 8.43 -5.74 3.52
N MET A 27 7.41 -5.82 2.66
CA MET A 27 7.05 -7.02 1.91
C MET A 27 8.02 -7.31 0.76
N GLY A 28 8.84 -6.32 0.37
CA GLY A 28 9.78 -6.43 -0.74
C GLY A 28 9.14 -6.10 -2.09
N LEU A 29 8.17 -5.17 -2.10
CA LEU A 29 7.50 -4.73 -3.32
C LEU A 29 8.46 -3.98 -4.26
N TYR A 30 8.24 -4.09 -5.56
CA TYR A 30 9.04 -3.39 -6.58
C TYR A 30 8.21 -2.39 -7.37
N ALA A 31 8.86 -1.33 -7.88
CA ALA A 31 8.17 -0.27 -8.60
C ALA A 31 7.50 -0.79 -9.88
N GLY A 32 6.24 -0.41 -10.09
CA GLY A 32 5.42 -0.89 -11.21
C GLY A 32 4.75 -2.25 -10.97
N GLN A 33 5.00 -2.90 -9.83
CA GLN A 33 4.29 -4.10 -9.45
C GLN A 33 2.79 -3.81 -9.34
N LYS A 34 1.98 -4.72 -9.87
CA LYS A 34 0.52 -4.72 -9.69
C LYS A 34 0.17 -5.76 -8.64
N ILE A 35 -0.50 -5.33 -7.60
CA ILE A 35 -0.86 -6.15 -6.43
C ILE A 35 -2.23 -5.72 -5.92
N THR A 36 -3.01 -6.66 -5.37
CA THR A 36 -4.34 -6.35 -4.88
C THR A 36 -4.31 -5.65 -3.53
N VAL A 37 -5.33 -4.84 -3.24
CA VAL A 37 -5.55 -4.26 -1.90
C VAL A 37 -5.53 -5.35 -0.83
N ASN A 38 -6.16 -6.50 -1.08
CA ASN A 38 -6.21 -7.61 -0.13
C ASN A 38 -4.82 -8.16 0.20
N GLU A 39 -3.96 -8.38 -0.80
CA GLU A 39 -2.59 -8.86 -0.59
C GLU A 39 -1.73 -7.85 0.18
N LEU A 40 -1.90 -6.54 -0.10
CA LEU A 40 -1.23 -5.48 0.64
C LEU A 40 -1.67 -5.43 2.11
N LEU A 41 -2.98 -5.59 2.37
CA LEU A 41 -3.49 -5.68 3.74
C LEU A 41 -2.93 -6.89 4.48
N TYR A 42 -2.87 -8.06 3.83
CA TYR A 42 -2.26 -9.25 4.43
C TYR A 42 -0.79 -9.03 4.77
N GLY A 43 0.00 -8.49 3.86
CA GLY A 43 1.43 -8.28 4.13
C GLY A 43 1.71 -7.13 5.11
N MET A 44 0.82 -6.14 5.20
CA MET A 44 0.87 -5.16 6.29
C MET A 44 0.60 -5.83 7.65
N LEU A 45 -0.42 -6.68 7.76
CA LEU A 45 -0.75 -7.34 9.03
C LEU A 45 0.27 -8.41 9.43
N MET A 46 0.87 -9.10 8.45
CA MET A 46 1.77 -10.23 8.70
C MET A 46 3.23 -9.80 8.88
N CYS A 47 3.68 -8.83 8.09
CA CYS A 47 5.09 -8.40 8.07
C CYS A 47 5.29 -6.97 8.56
N SER A 48 4.23 -6.25 8.96
CA SER A 48 4.27 -4.80 9.20
C SER A 48 4.92 -4.05 8.03
N GLY A 49 4.62 -4.49 6.80
CA GLY A 49 5.24 -3.98 5.58
C GLY A 49 4.92 -2.50 5.36
N ASN A 50 5.90 -1.64 5.56
CA ASN A 50 5.76 -0.20 5.37
C ASN A 50 5.56 0.17 3.89
N ASP A 51 6.10 -0.64 2.98
CA ASP A 51 5.89 -0.52 1.53
C ASP A 51 4.42 -0.72 1.17
N ALA A 52 3.74 -1.69 1.80
CA ALA A 52 2.30 -1.88 1.63
C ALA A 52 1.48 -0.72 2.21
N ALA A 53 1.87 -0.17 3.37
CA ALA A 53 1.19 0.97 3.96
C ALA A 53 1.26 2.21 3.06
N ILE A 54 2.42 2.50 2.49
CA ILE A 54 2.59 3.61 1.56
C ILE A 54 1.81 3.36 0.26
N ALA A 55 1.89 2.16 -0.31
CA ALA A 55 1.18 1.83 -1.54
C ALA A 55 -0.34 1.98 -1.39
N LEU A 56 -0.91 1.56 -0.25
CA LEU A 56 -2.33 1.73 0.06
C LEU A 56 -2.69 3.20 0.29
N ALA A 57 -1.86 3.95 1.03
CA ALA A 57 -2.10 5.38 1.26
C ALA A 57 -2.09 6.18 -0.05
N GLU A 58 -1.14 5.89 -0.95
CA GLU A 58 -1.07 6.51 -2.28
C GLU A 58 -2.26 6.12 -3.16
N HIS A 59 -2.77 4.90 -3.02
CA HIS A 59 -3.93 4.43 -3.77
C HIS A 59 -5.24 5.13 -3.34
N ILE A 60 -5.42 5.36 -2.04
CA ILE A 60 -6.64 5.93 -1.46
C ILE A 60 -6.64 7.46 -1.50
N GLY A 61 -5.54 8.07 -1.06
CA GLY A 61 -5.43 9.52 -0.90
C GLY A 61 -4.87 10.24 -2.13
N GLY A 62 -4.39 9.50 -3.15
CA GLY A 62 -3.58 10.03 -4.26
C GLY A 62 -2.16 10.45 -3.84
N ASP A 63 -2.00 10.90 -2.59
CA ASP A 63 -0.81 11.34 -1.87
C ASP A 63 -0.99 10.97 -0.38
N ILE A 64 0.11 10.72 0.35
CA ILE A 64 0.13 10.58 1.82
C ILE A 64 -0.54 11.78 2.50
N ALA A 65 -0.37 12.99 1.97
CA ALA A 65 -1.01 14.20 2.52
C ALA A 65 -2.54 14.13 2.46
N GLY A 66 -3.12 13.48 1.44
CA GLY A 66 -4.57 13.26 1.33
C GLY A 66 -5.11 12.11 2.18
N PHE A 67 -4.22 11.27 2.74
CA PHE A 67 -4.58 10.16 3.64
C PHE A 67 -4.49 10.55 5.13
N ALA A 68 -3.78 11.64 5.45
CA ALA A 68 -3.51 12.07 6.82
C ALA A 68 -4.52 13.11 7.37
N ASP A 69 -5.39 13.66 6.52
CA ASP A 69 -6.57 14.47 6.90
C ASP A 69 -7.81 13.57 7.10
#